data_AF-A0A9E5RX43-F1
#
_entry.id   AF-A0A9E5RX43-F1
#
_cell.length_a   1.000
_cell.length_b   1.000
_cell.length_c   1.000
_cell.angle_alpha   90.00
_cell.angle_beta   90.00
_cell.angle_gamma   90.00
#
_symmetry.space_group_name_H-M   'P 1'
#
loop_
_entity.id
_entity.type
_entity.pdbx_description
1 polymer ?
#
loop_
_entity_poly.entity_id
_entity_poly.type
_entity_poly.pdbx_seq_one_letter_code
_entity_poly.pdbx_strand_id
1 'polypeptide(L)' 'MQIKDLTTDELKTLIRETVVEVLEDFLPDPDEGIALKEEFKQGLLEIQRRRKTGTRGISAKEAMNRLGLDF' A
#
# COMPACT_ATOMS: atom_id res chain seq x y z
N MET A 1 -29.14 -17.82 0.04
CA MET A 1 -29.44 -16.91 1.15
C MET A 1 -30.47 -15.91 0.66
N GLN A 2 -31.66 -15.82 1.25
CA GLN A 2 -32.60 -14.73 0.90
C GLN A 2 -32.32 -13.54 1.81
N ILE A 3 -32.52 -12.31 1.32
CA ILE A 3 -32.26 -11.08 2.10
C ILE A 3 -33.05 -11.09 3.42
N LYS A 4 -34.28 -11.61 3.39
CA LYS A 4 -35.15 -11.70 4.57
C LYS A 4 -34.62 -12.63 5.66
N ASP A 5 -33.66 -13.49 5.33
CA ASP A 5 -33.08 -14.46 6.25
C ASP A 5 -31.84 -13.88 6.96
N LEU A 6 -31.42 -12.65 6.61
CA LEU A 6 -30.26 -11.99 7.21
C LEU A 6 -30.58 -11.38 8.56
N THR A 7 -29.63 -11.49 9.48
CA THR A 7 -29.56 -10.61 10.63
C THR A 7 -29.27 -9.17 10.18
N THR A 8 -29.59 -8.21 11.03
CA THR A 8 -29.28 -6.79 10.79
C THR A 8 -27.79 -6.56 10.54
N ASP A 9 -26.91 -7.31 11.21
CA ASP A 9 -25.46 -7.13 11.07
C ASP A 9 -24.95 -7.71 9.75
N GLU A 10 -25.45 -8.87 9.32
CA GLU A 10 -25.14 -9.42 7.99
C GLU A 10 -25.63 -8.50 6.88
N LEU A 11 -26.81 -7.89 7.03
CA LEU A 11 -27.31 -6.92 6.05
C LEU A 11 -26.45 -5.65 6.00
N LYS A 12 -25.99 -5.13 7.15
CA LYS A 12 -25.07 -3.98 7.18
C LYS A 12 -23.73 -4.30 6.53
N THR A 13 -23.21 -5.51 6.74
CA THR A 13 -21.98 -5.99 6.09
C THR A 13 -22.17 -6.05 4.59
N LEU A 14 -23.25 -6.67 4.11
CA LEU A 14 -23.55 -6.75 2.67
C LEU A 14 -23.65 -5.36 2.02
N ILE A 15 -24.35 -4.42 2.67
CA ILE A 15 -24.46 -3.04 2.17
C ILE A 15 -23.08 -2.38 2.13
N ARG A 16 -22.28 -2.52 3.18
CA ARG A 16 -20.93 -1.95 3.24
C ARG A 16 -20.06 -2.47 2.10
N GLU A 17 -20.04 -3.79 1.90
CA GLU A 17 -19.25 -4.43 0.86
C GLU A 17 -19.69 -3.97 -0.53
N THR A 18 -21.00 -3.96 -0.79
CA THR A 18 -21.56 -3.45 -2.06
C THR A 18 -21.17 -1.99 -2.29
N VAL A 19 -21.21 -1.14 -1.27
CA VAL A 19 -20.82 0.26 -1.40
C VAL A 19 -19.33 0.40 -1.66
N VAL A 20 -18.47 -0.40 -1.00
CA VAL A 20 -17.02 -0.39 -1.24
C VAL A 20 -16.71 -0.82 -2.67
N GLU A 21 -17.32 -1.90 -3.16
CA GLU A 21 -17.16 -2.37 -4.55
C GLU A 21 -17.55 -1.27 -5.55
N VAL A 22 -18.69 -0.62 -5.35
CA VAL A 22 -19.13 0.49 -6.21
C VAL A 22 -18.15 1.69 -6.11
N LEU A 23 -17.62 1.98 -4.92
CA LEU A 23 -16.66 3.06 -4.76
C LEU A 23 -15.33 2.78 -5.47
N GLU A 24 -14.91 1.53 -5.59
CA GLU A 24 -13.72 1.17 -6.37
C GLU A 24 -13.90 1.53 -7.86
N ASP A 25 -15.11 1.36 -8.41
CA ASP A 25 -15.42 1.78 -9.78
C ASP A 25 -15.41 3.32 -9.95
N PHE A 26 -15.86 4.06 -8.93
CA PHE A 26 -15.91 5.53 -8.97
C PHE A 26 -14.58 6.21 -8.60
N LEU A 27 -13.76 5.54 -7.79
CA LEU A 27 -12.49 6.02 -7.27
C LEU A 27 -11.38 5.02 -7.67
N PRO A 28 -11.08 4.91 -8.98
CA PRO A 28 -10.02 4.04 -9.44
C PRO A 28 -8.67 4.49 -8.86
N ASP A 29 -7.71 3.56 -8.81
CA ASP A 29 -6.37 3.86 -8.35
C ASP A 29 -5.78 4.98 -9.24
N PRO A 30 -5.46 6.16 -8.68
CA PRO A 30 -4.93 7.28 -9.46
C PRO A 30 -3.57 6.95 -10.09
N ASP A 31 -2.86 5.94 -9.58
CA ASP A 31 -1.57 5.49 -10.09
C ASP A 31 -1.71 4.31 -11.08
N GLU A 32 -2.93 3.86 -11.39
CA GLU A 32 -3.15 2.75 -12.32
C GLU A 32 -2.57 3.06 -13.71
N GLY A 33 -1.78 2.12 -14.24
CA GLY A 33 -1.11 2.27 -15.54
C GLY A 33 0.09 3.23 -15.54
N ILE A 34 0.41 3.88 -14.42
CA ILE A 34 1.60 4.74 -14.30
C ILE A 34 2.84 3.86 -14.11
N ALA A 35 3.82 4.04 -15.00
CA ALA A 35 5.11 3.37 -14.86
C ALA A 35 5.90 3.94 -13.68
N LEU A 36 6.51 3.04 -12.89
CA LEU A 36 7.42 3.44 -11.81
C LEU A 36 8.60 4.22 -12.39
N LYS A 37 8.85 5.44 -11.87
CA LYS A 37 10.03 6.21 -12.29
C LYS A 37 11.30 5.43 -12.01
N GLU A 38 12.26 5.52 -12.92
CA GLU A 38 13.51 4.74 -12.82
C GLU A 38 14.28 5.03 -11.52
N GLU A 39 14.26 6.26 -11.00
CA GLU A 39 14.86 6.60 -9.70
C GLU A 39 14.31 5.76 -8.53
N PHE A 40 12.99 5.57 -8.47
CA PHE A 40 12.36 4.74 -7.45
C PHE A 40 12.67 3.26 -7.66
N LYS A 41 12.63 2.80 -8.91
CA LYS A 41 12.95 1.42 -9.27
C LYS A 41 14.37 1.04 -8.85
N GLN A 42 15.36 1.89 -9.12
CA GLN A 42 16.75 1.66 -8.70
C GLN A 42 16.86 1.60 -7.17
N GLY A 43 16.19 2.50 -6.45
CA GLY A 43 16.14 2.47 -4.99
C GLY A 43 15.55 1.16 -4.44
N LEU A 44 14.44 0.69 -5.02
CA LEU A 44 13.83 -0.60 -4.64
C LEU A 44 14.74 -1.79 -4.92
N LEU A 45 15.43 -1.81 -6.06
CA LEU A 45 16.41 -2.84 -6.39
C LEU A 45 17.59 -2.86 -5.40
N GLU A 46 18.07 -1.69 -4.99
CA GLU A 46 19.12 -1.58 -3.99
C GLU A 46 18.67 -2.10 -2.62
N ILE A 47 17.46 -1.73 -2.18
CA ILE A 47 16.85 -2.26 -0.95
C ILE A 47 16.72 -3.79 -1.03
N GLN A 48 16.26 -4.32 -2.15
CA GLN A 48 16.14 -5.75 -2.36
C GLN A 48 17.51 -6.44 -2.26
N ARG A 49 18.55 -5.88 -2.88
CA ARG A 49 19.92 -6.40 -2.82
C ARG A 49 20.44 -6.44 -1.38
N ARG A 50 20.31 -5.33 -0.64
CA ARG A 50 20.74 -5.24 0.77
C ARG A 50 20.05 -6.29 1.66
N ARG A 51 18.74 -6.49 1.46
CA ARG A 51 17.97 -7.51 2.20
C ARG A 51 18.45 -8.92 1.90
N LYS A 52 18.76 -9.23 0.63
CA LYS A 52 19.32 -10.53 0.22
C LYS A 52 20.69 -10.81 0.85
N THR A 53 21.49 -9.78 1.10
CA THR A 53 22.80 -9.90 1.77
C THR A 53 22.70 -9.88 3.30
N GLY A 54 21.50 -9.93 3.87
CA GLY A 54 21.27 -9.97 5.33
C GLY A 54 21.15 -8.60 6.00
N THR A 55 21.29 -7.50 5.26
CA THR A 55 21.18 -6.14 5.79
C THR A 55 19.74 -5.64 5.64
N ARG A 56 18.98 -5.62 6.74
CA ARG A 56 17.54 -5.28 6.72
C ARG A 56 17.23 -3.78 6.67
N GLY A 57 18.20 -2.93 7.01
CA GLY A 57 18.03 -1.49 7.09
C GLY A 57 19.35 -0.77 7.32
N ILE A 58 19.25 0.55 7.47
CA ILE A 58 20.35 1.44 7.86
C ILE A 58 20.11 1.91 9.30
N SER A 59 21.18 2.37 9.97
CA SER A 59 21.02 2.97 11.30
C SER A 59 20.23 4.28 11.24
N ALA A 60 19.61 4.68 12.35
CA ALA A 60 18.93 5.98 12.44
C ALA A 60 19.88 7.14 12.10
N LYS A 61 21.13 7.08 12.58
CA LYS A 61 22.17 8.07 12.23
C LYS A 61 22.45 8.13 10.73
N GLU A 62 22.60 6.99 10.08
CA GLU A 62 22.81 6.94 8.63
C GLU A 62 21.59 7.46 7.85
N ALA A 63 20.37 7.17 8.33
CA ALA A 63 19.14 7.71 7.76
C ALA A 63 19.08 9.24 7.88
N MET A 64 19.41 9.80 9.04
CA MET A 64 19.47 11.27 9.25
C MET A 64 20.50 11.92 8.33
N ASN A 65 21.69 11.33 8.22
CA ASN A 65 22.72 11.82 7.29
C ASN A 65 22.23 11.85 5.83
N ARG A 66 21.57 10.79 5.35
CA ARG A 66 21.03 10.74 3.97
C ARG A 66 19.93 11.74 3.71
N LEU A 67 19.16 12.09 4.74
CA LEU A 67 18.07 13.06 4.67
C LEU A 67 18.53 14.51 4.92
N GLY A 68 19.82 14.73 5.22
CA GLY A 68 20.33 16.05 5.58
C GLY A 68 19.77 16.57 6.91
N LEU A 69 19.46 15.66 7.83
CA LEU A 69 18.87 15.94 9.15
C LEU A 69 19.89 15.80 10.30
N ASP A 70 21.18 15.59 10.00
CA ASP A 70 22.24 15.53 11.02
C ASP A 70 22.65 16.98 11.35
N PHE A 71 22.46 17.38 12.62
CA PHE A 71 22.83 18.69 13.17
C PHE A 71 24.18 18.62 13.89
#